data_AF-A0A3A5VEP4-F1
#
_entry.id   AF-A0A3A5VEP4-F1
#
_cell.length_a   1.000
_cell.length_b   1.000
_cell.length_c   1.000
_cell.angle_alpha   90.00
_cell.angle_beta   90.00
_cell.angle_gamma   90.00
#
_symmetry.space_group_name_H-M   'P 1'
#
loop_
_entity.id
_entity.type
_entity.pdbx_description
1 polymer ?
#
loop_
_entity_poly.entity_id
_entity_poly.type
_entity_poly.pdbx_seq_one_letter_code
_entity_poly.pdbx_strand_id
1 'polypeptide(L)'
;MTQEQPVSEDDKCTKTEGWDHDDTGKRIEKRVTPNGTYYNELIVNVFCQVCGAEFIGPSREAGGFIGGHECLHAWEFGQAMSRDDGLTE
;
A
#
# COMPACT_ATOMS: atom_id res chain seq x y z
N MET A 1 -27.71 7.16 3.88
CA MET A 1 -27.68 8.11 2.75
C MET A 1 -26.24 8.58 2.63
N THR A 2 -25.41 7.88 1.86
CA THR A 2 -24.01 8.29 1.67
C THR A 2 -24.02 9.34 0.56
N GLN A 3 -23.84 10.61 0.91
CA GLN A 3 -23.72 11.68 -0.07
C GLN A 3 -22.46 11.42 -0.90
N GLU A 4 -22.66 11.16 -2.19
CA GLU A 4 -21.60 11.23 -3.20
C GLU A 4 -21.12 12.68 -3.26
N GLN A 5 -20.01 12.98 -2.59
CA GLN A 5 -19.38 14.28 -2.72
C GLN A 5 -18.85 14.42 -4.15
N PRO A 6 -19.12 15.54 -4.84
CA PRO A 6 -18.59 15.76 -6.18
C PRO A 6 -17.06 15.79 -6.11
N VAL A 7 -16.42 14.84 -6.78
CA VAL A 7 -14.96 14.77 -6.93
C VAL A 7 -14.52 16.01 -7.71
N SER A 8 -13.88 16.95 -7.01
CA SER A 8 -13.27 18.15 -7.62
C SER A 8 -12.18 17.75 -8.61
N GLU A 9 -11.94 18.54 -9.66
CA GLU A 9 -10.87 18.27 -10.64
C GLU A 9 -9.48 18.16 -9.98
N ASP A 10 -9.28 18.82 -8.84
CA ASP A 10 -8.08 18.74 -8.00
C ASP A 10 -7.86 17.36 -7.35
N ASP A 11 -8.91 16.54 -7.26
CA ASP A 11 -8.87 15.18 -6.68
C ASP A 11 -8.45 14.12 -7.71
N LYS A 12 -8.09 14.50 -8.93
CA LYS A 12 -7.69 13.56 -9.99
C LYS A 12 -6.17 13.42 -10.06
N CYS A 13 -5.69 12.18 -10.15
CA CYS A 13 -4.30 11.89 -10.45
C CYS A 13 -4.15 11.40 -11.89
N THR A 14 -3.31 12.10 -12.67
CA THR A 14 -2.95 11.71 -14.04
C THR A 14 -1.68 10.86 -14.10
N LYS A 15 -0.90 10.80 -13.00
CA LYS A 15 0.32 10.00 -12.91
C LYS A 15 -0.03 8.51 -12.91
N THR A 16 0.79 7.72 -13.60
CA THR A 16 0.66 6.25 -13.68
C THR A 16 1.69 5.51 -12.85
N GLU A 17 2.70 6.22 -12.33
CA GLU A 17 3.81 5.71 -11.52
C GLU A 17 4.48 6.87 -10.77
N GLY A 18 5.39 6.55 -9.84
CA GLY A 18 6.21 7.54 -9.14
C GLY A 18 5.44 8.48 -8.22
N TRP A 19 4.41 7.97 -7.55
CA TRP A 19 3.58 8.76 -6.64
C TRP A 19 4.33 9.17 -5.38
N ASP A 20 4.02 10.37 -4.92
CA ASP A 20 4.59 10.98 -3.73
C ASP A 20 3.49 11.48 -2.79
N HIS A 21 3.89 12.12 -1.68
CA HIS A 21 2.96 12.55 -0.64
C HIS A 21 1.87 13.49 -1.16
N ASP A 22 2.17 14.33 -2.16
CA ASP A 22 1.21 15.24 -2.78
C ASP A 22 0.09 14.52 -3.54
N ASP A 23 0.32 13.27 -3.97
CA ASP A 23 -0.67 12.49 -4.69
C ASP A 23 -1.67 11.78 -3.78
N THR A 24 -1.39 11.73 -2.47
CA THR A 24 -2.22 10.99 -1.51
C THR A 24 -3.63 11.57 -1.46
N GLY A 25 -4.64 10.71 -1.56
CA GLY A 25 -6.04 11.09 -1.60
C GLY A 25 -6.58 11.32 -3.01
N LYS A 26 -5.73 11.54 -4.01
CA LYS A 26 -6.15 11.68 -5.41
C LYS A 26 -6.59 10.34 -5.99
N ARG A 27 -7.46 10.39 -6.99
CA ARG A 27 -8.03 9.24 -7.70
C ARG A 27 -7.51 9.14 -9.12
N ILE A 28 -7.06 7.95 -9.47
CA ILE A 28 -6.75 7.56 -10.84
C ILE A 28 -8.05 7.07 -11.48
N GLU A 29 -8.55 7.80 -12.47
CA GLU A 29 -9.82 7.50 -13.15
C GLU A 29 -9.77 6.15 -13.89
N LYS A 30 -8.65 5.85 -14.54
CA LYS A 30 -8.41 4.62 -15.28
C LYS A 30 -6.93 4.30 -15.31
N ARG A 31 -6.57 3.08 -14.91
CA ARG A 31 -5.20 2.55 -14.99
C ARG A 31 -5.19 1.21 -15.70
N VAL A 32 -4.39 1.10 -16.75
CA VAL A 32 -4.22 -0.16 -17.51
C VAL A 32 -2.92 -0.81 -17.05
N THR A 33 -2.99 -2.06 -16.64
CA THR A 33 -1.86 -2.86 -16.18
C THR A 33 -1.83 -4.21 -16.91
N PRO A 34 -0.72 -4.96 -16.86
CA PRO A 34 -0.66 -6.32 -17.42
C PRO A 34 -1.69 -7.28 -16.80
N ASN A 35 -2.13 -7.01 -15.57
CA ASN A 35 -3.05 -7.85 -14.81
C ASN A 35 -4.53 -7.46 -14.99
N GLY A 36 -4.80 -6.36 -15.72
CA GLY A 36 -6.15 -5.86 -15.93
C GLY A 36 -6.23 -4.33 -15.95
N THR A 37 -7.45 -3.83 -16.12
CA THR A 37 -7.77 -2.40 -16.08
C THR A 37 -8.54 -2.06 -14.81
N TYR A 38 -8.10 -1.03 -14.10
CA TYR A 38 -8.70 -0.54 -12.87
C TYR A 38 -9.30 0.85 -13.10
N TYR A 39 -10.38 1.16 -12.38
CA TYR A 39 -11.09 2.44 -12.45
C TYR A 39 -11.28 3.00 -11.05
N ASN A 40 -11.28 4.33 -10.93
CA ASN A 40 -11.47 5.06 -9.67
C ASN A 40 -10.57 4.57 -8.54
N GLU A 41 -9.30 4.31 -8.86
CA GLU A 41 -8.31 3.79 -7.93
C GLU A 41 -7.76 4.92 -7.06
N LEU A 42 -7.82 4.78 -5.74
CA LEU A 42 -7.37 5.80 -4.78
C LEU A 42 -5.87 5.65 -4.52
N ILE A 43 -5.13 6.75 -4.55
CA ILE A 43 -3.76 6.79 -4.07
C ILE A 43 -3.79 6.96 -2.56
N VAL A 44 -3.10 6.07 -1.87
CA VAL A 44 -3.01 6.03 -0.40
C VAL A 44 -1.56 6.08 0.03
N ASN A 45 -1.34 6.59 1.24
CA ASN A 45 -0.11 6.43 1.99
C ASN A 45 -0.41 5.50 3.16
N VAL A 46 0.27 4.36 3.23
CA VAL A 46 0.14 3.39 4.31
C VAL A 46 1.50 3.14 4.95
N PHE A 47 1.50 2.77 6.22
CA PHE A 47 2.70 2.50 6.99
C PHE A 47 2.60 1.16 7.71
N CYS A 48 3.73 0.44 7.75
CA CYS A 48 3.86 -0.75 8.58
C CYS A 48 3.89 -0.33 10.06
N GLN A 49 3.03 -0.93 10.89
CA GLN A 49 2.97 -0.62 12.33
C GLN A 49 4.19 -1.12 13.11
N VAL A 50 4.99 -2.02 12.54
CA VAL A 50 6.13 -2.63 13.21
C VAL A 50 7.41 -1.82 12.99
N CYS A 51 7.70 -1.44 11.74
CA CYS A 51 8.98 -0.82 11.37
C CYS A 51 8.84 0.61 10.84
N GLY A 52 7.63 1.10 10.61
CA GLY A 52 7.38 2.43 10.07
C GLY A 52 7.65 2.59 8.56
N ALA A 53 8.02 1.50 7.86
CA ALA A 53 8.17 1.54 6.41
C ALA A 53 6.87 2.01 5.75
N GLU A 54 6.99 2.90 4.77
CA GLU A 54 5.86 3.53 4.08
C GLU A 54 5.73 3.06 2.63
N PHE A 55 4.49 3.04 2.17
CA PHE A 55 4.15 2.84 0.77
C PHE A 55 3.19 3.94 0.34
N ILE A 56 3.53 4.62 -0.75
CA ILE A 56 2.66 5.58 -1.43
C ILE A 56 2.33 5.01 -2.79
N GLY A 57 1.04 4.85 -3.04
CA GLY A 57 0.60 4.36 -4.33
C GLY A 57 -0.85 3.89 -4.31
N PRO A 58 -1.24 3.12 -5.33
CA PRO A 58 -2.60 2.68 -5.50
C PRO A 58 -3.05 1.76 -4.36
N SER A 59 -4.27 1.97 -3.85
CA SER A 59 -4.80 1.25 -2.68
C SER A 59 -4.76 -0.27 -2.81
N ARG A 60 -4.83 -0.80 -4.04
CA ARG A 60 -4.70 -2.22 -4.33
C ARG A 60 -3.30 -2.75 -4.04
N GLU A 61 -2.27 -2.01 -4.44
CA GLU A 61 -0.87 -2.36 -4.16
C GLU A 61 -0.52 -2.14 -2.68
N ALA A 62 -1.13 -1.14 -2.04
CA ALA A 62 -0.99 -0.90 -0.61
C ALA A 62 -1.41 -2.11 0.24
N GLY A 63 -2.46 -2.84 -0.16
CA GLY A 63 -2.86 -4.09 0.49
C GLY A 63 -1.78 -5.18 0.38
N GLY A 64 -1.14 -5.29 -0.78
CA GLY A 64 -0.01 -6.20 -0.99
C GLY A 64 1.22 -5.82 -0.18
N PHE A 65 1.52 -4.52 -0.08
CA PHE A 65 2.56 -4.02 0.81
C PHE A 65 2.26 -4.41 2.27
N ILE A 66 1.09 -4.07 2.82
CA ILE A 66 0.77 -4.37 4.22
C ILE A 66 0.86 -5.88 4.48
N GLY A 67 0.14 -6.70 3.70
CA GLY A 67 0.11 -8.15 3.93
C GLY A 67 1.47 -8.82 3.70
N GLY A 68 2.20 -8.44 2.65
CA GLY A 68 3.53 -8.99 2.38
C GLY A 68 4.57 -8.57 3.43
N HIS A 69 4.48 -7.34 3.92
CA HIS A 69 5.41 -6.80 4.91
C HIS A 69 5.12 -7.35 6.32
N GLU A 70 3.86 -7.56 6.69
CA GLU A 70 3.48 -8.27 7.92
C GLU A 70 4.02 -9.71 7.94
N CYS A 71 3.94 -10.42 6.81
CA CYS A 71 4.53 -11.76 6.67
C CYS A 71 6.04 -11.78 6.88
N LEU A 72 6.76 -10.76 6.39
CA LEU A 72 8.20 -10.61 6.63
C LEU A 72 8.49 -10.51 8.13
N HIS A 73 7.81 -9.62 8.84
CA HIS A 73 8.04 -9.46 10.28
C HIS A 73 7.67 -10.71 11.07
N ALA A 74 6.58 -11.40 10.72
CA ALA A 74 6.24 -12.67 11.35
C ALA A 74 7.37 -13.71 11.20
N TRP A 75 8.00 -13.77 10.03
CA TRP A 75 9.19 -14.62 9.82
C TRP A 75 10.39 -14.15 10.63
N GLU A 76 10.71 -12.85 10.65
CA GLU A 76 11.82 -12.28 11.42
C GLU A 76 11.70 -12.58 12.92
N PHE A 77 10.51 -12.42 13.49
CA PHE A 77 10.24 -12.79 14.88
C PHE A 77 10.38 -14.29 15.12
N GLY A 78 9.93 -15.13 14.18
CA GLY A 78 10.15 -16.58 14.25
C GLY A 78 11.63 -16.94 14.29
N GLN A 79 12.46 -16.31 13.46
CA GLN A 79 13.92 -16.52 13.47
C GLN A 79 14.56 -16.07 14.77
N ALA A 80 14.13 -14.95 15.35
CA ALA A 80 14.64 -14.46 16.62
C ALA A 80 14.32 -15.41 17.78
N MET A 81 13.09 -15.95 17.82
CA MET A 81 12.67 -16.91 18.85
C MET A 81 13.43 -18.23 18.75
N SER A 82 13.56 -18.82 17.55
CA SER A 82 14.30 -20.09 17.38
C SER A 82 15.79 -20.01 17.70
N ARG A 83 16.37 -18.81 17.74
CA ARG A 83 17.77 -18.60 18.12
C ARG A 83 17.99 -18.57 19.64
N ASP A 84 16.94 -18.33 20.43
CA ASP A 84 17.03 -18.25 21.89
C ASP A 84 16.98 -19.64 22.57
N ASP A 85 16.47 -20.67 21.88
CA ASP A 85 16.35 -22.05 22.39
C ASP A 85 17.70 -22.81 22.53
N GLY A 86 18.84 -22.14 22.33
CA GLY A 86 20.18 -22.72 22.57
C GLY A 86 20.58 -23.89 21.67
N LEU A 87 19.77 -24.22 20.67
CA LEU A 87 20.04 -25.23 19.64
C LEU A 87 20.50 -24.51 18.36
N THR A 88 21.72 -23.99 18.37
CA THR A 88 22.42 -23.74 17.12
C THR A 88 22.83 -25.08 16.52
N GLU A 89 22.70 -25.19 15.20
CA GLU A 89 23.16 -26.29 14.34
C GLU A 89 24.42 -27.05 14.81
#